data_AF-A0A9P9HJX7-F1
#
_entry.id   AF-A0A9P9HJX7-F1
#
_cell.length_a   1.000
_cell.length_b   1.000
_cell.length_c   1.000
_cell.angle_alpha   90.00
_cell.angle_beta   90.00
_cell.angle_gamma   90.00
#
_symmetry.space_group_name_H-M   'P 1'
#
loop_
_entity.id
_entity.type
_entity.pdbx_description
1 polymer ?
#
loop_
_entity_poly.entity_id
_entity_poly.type
_entity_poly.pdbx_seq_one_letter_code
_entity_poly.pdbx_strand_id
1 'polypeptide(L)' 'AQGFWLPPTAFIEVAEESEIATEEIFGPVSVIMHFKDEDEVIARANNSEYGLAAGLSTRDINRPLRVAGEFEAGMVGVN' A
#
# COMPACT_ATOMS: atom_id res chain seq x y z
N ALA A 1 20.08 -28.44 1.66
CA ALA A 1 18.91 -28.40 0.75
C ALA A 1 19.03 -27.15 -0.13
N GLN A 2 18.70 -27.23 -1.43
CA GLN A 2 18.50 -26.04 -2.26
C GLN A 2 17.10 -25.48 -1.95
N GLY A 3 17.03 -24.22 -1.53
CA GLY A 3 15.77 -23.53 -1.24
C GLY A 3 15.26 -22.72 -2.43
N PHE A 4 14.02 -22.26 -2.36
CA PHE A 4 13.40 -21.36 -3.33
C PHE A 4 13.65 -19.91 -2.93
N TRP A 5 14.89 -19.45 -3.11
CA TRP A 5 15.32 -18.14 -2.67
C TRP A 5 14.97 -17.04 -3.69
N LEU A 6 14.39 -15.95 -3.22
CA LEU A 6 14.18 -14.72 -3.99
C LEU A 6 14.77 -13.53 -3.20
N PRO A 7 15.58 -12.66 -3.83
CA PRO A 7 16.04 -11.44 -3.18
C PRO A 7 14.89 -10.44 -2.97
N PRO A 8 14.96 -9.55 -1.97
CA PRO A 8 14.02 -8.44 -1.84
C PRO A 8 13.96 -7.62 -3.12
N THR A 9 12.76 -7.43 -3.66
CA THR A 9 12.56 -6.79 -4.97
C THR A 9 11.54 -5.66 -4.85
N ALA A 10 11.89 -4.48 -5.36
CA ALA A 10 11.01 -3.32 -5.39
C ALA A 10 10.68 -2.96 -6.84
N PHE A 11 9.39 -2.74 -7.12
CA PHE A 11 8.91 -2.26 -8.41
C PHE A 11 8.46 -0.80 -8.29
N ILE A 12 8.84 0.00 -9.27
CA ILE A 12 8.44 1.40 -9.44
C ILE A 12 7.79 1.55 -10.82
N GLU A 13 7.07 2.66 -11.03
CA GLU A 13 6.40 2.95 -12.32
C GLU A 13 5.45 1.83 -12.77
N VAL A 14 4.76 1.23 -11.80
CA VAL A 14 3.79 0.16 -12.00
C VAL A 14 2.46 0.73 -12.46
N ALA A 15 1.84 0.10 -13.47
CA ALA A 15 0.49 0.44 -13.92
C ALA A 15 -0.55 0.01 -12.89
N GLU A 16 -1.55 0.85 -12.62
CA GLU A 16 -2.49 0.68 -11.49
C GLU A 16 -3.29 -0.62 -11.56
N GLU A 17 -3.68 -1.06 -12.76
CA GLU A 17 -4.49 -2.27 -12.99
C GLU A 17 -3.66 -3.51 -13.36
N SER A 18 -2.33 -3.44 -13.17
CA SER A 18 -1.47 -4.59 -13.42
C SER A 18 -1.58 -5.63 -12.31
N GLU A 19 -1.39 -6.91 -12.66
CA GLU A 19 -1.45 -8.05 -11.73
C GLU A 19 -0.57 -7.83 -10.48
N ILE A 20 0.63 -7.26 -10.66
CA ILE A 20 1.56 -6.99 -9.55
C ILE A 20 1.06 -5.91 -8.58
N ALA A 21 0.18 -5.01 -9.03
CA ALA A 21 -0.42 -3.97 -8.20
C ALA A 21 -1.72 -4.43 -7.52
N THR A 22 -2.46 -5.36 -8.13
CA THR A 22 -3.80 -5.76 -7.68
C THR A 22 -3.85 -7.08 -6.93
N GLU A 23 -2.91 -8.00 -7.18
CA GLU A 23 -2.88 -9.33 -6.55
C GLU A 23 -1.79 -9.44 -5.47
N GLU A 24 -2.08 -10.20 -4.41
CA GLU A 24 -1.15 -10.40 -3.31
C GLU A 24 -0.05 -11.44 -3.65
N ILE A 25 1.19 -10.96 -3.78
CA ILE A 25 2.35 -11.77 -4.23
C ILE A 25 2.82 -12.79 -3.15
N PHE A 26 2.57 -12.52 -1.86
CA PHE A 26 3.05 -13.36 -0.74
C PHE A 26 4.57 -13.63 -0.72
N GLY A 27 5.37 -12.72 -1.27
CA GLY A 27 6.83 -12.81 -1.36
C GLY A 27 7.54 -11.55 -0.87
N PRO A 28 8.89 -11.51 -0.91
CA PRO A 28 9.68 -10.33 -0.52
C PRO A 28 9.64 -9.27 -1.64
N VAL A 29 8.45 -8.85 -2.05
CA VAL A 29 8.19 -7.92 -3.14
C VAL A 29 7.42 -6.72 -2.62
N SER A 30 7.83 -5.52 -3.03
CA SER A 30 7.14 -4.27 -2.72
C SER A 30 6.88 -3.47 -3.99
N VAL A 31 5.69 -2.90 -4.10
CA VAL A 31 5.30 -1.99 -5.17
C VAL A 31 5.24 -0.57 -4.61
N ILE A 32 5.95 0.34 -5.28
CA ILE A 32 6.02 1.76 -4.89
C ILE A 32 5.35 2.57 -6.00
N MET A 33 4.31 3.31 -5.63
CA MET A 33 3.55 4.15 -6.54
C MET A 33 3.54 5.59 -6.06
N HIS A 34 3.67 6.53 -7.00
CA HIS A 34 3.50 7.95 -6.71
C HIS A 34 2.02 8.31 -6.71
N PHE A 35 1.67 9.29 -5.89
CA PHE A 35 0.37 9.93 -5.84
C PHE A 35 0.57 11.44 -5.74
N LYS A 36 -0.44 12.24 -6.12
CA LYS A 36 -0.35 13.70 -6.11
C LYS A 36 -0.98 14.33 -4.88
N ASP A 37 -2.08 13.77 -4.39
CA ASP A 37 -2.84 14.31 -3.27
C ASP A 37 -3.44 13.22 -2.37
N GLU A 38 -3.98 13.67 -1.23
CA GLU A 38 -4.55 12.79 -0.19
C GLU A 38 -5.77 12.03 -0.71
N ASP A 39 -6.66 12.68 -1.46
CA ASP A 39 -7.90 12.07 -1.94
C ASP A 39 -7.61 10.96 -2.97
N GLU A 40 -6.67 11.20 -3.88
CA GLU A 40 -6.20 10.21 -4.86
C GLU A 40 -5.65 8.96 -4.17
N VAL A 41 -4.75 9.13 -3.18
CA VAL A 41 -4.11 7.97 -2.53
C VAL A 41 -5.09 7.20 -1.63
N ILE A 42 -6.05 7.86 -1.01
CA ILE A 42 -7.11 7.20 -0.24
C ILE A 42 -7.99 6.36 -1.17
N ALA A 43 -8.47 6.95 -2.26
CA ALA A 43 -9.29 6.24 -3.24
C ALA A 43 -8.56 5.01 -3.81
N ARG A 44 -7.26 5.14 -4.09
CA ARG A 44 -6.43 4.04 -4.56
C ARG A 44 -6.19 2.97 -3.50
N ALA A 45 -5.94 3.36 -2.24
CA ALA A 45 -5.76 2.41 -1.15
C ALA A 45 -7.03 1.60 -0.87
N ASN A 46 -8.20 2.22 -1.02
CA ASN A 46 -9.51 1.58 -0.83
C ASN A 46 -9.94 0.75 -2.05
N ASN A 47 -9.33 0.94 -3.22
CA ASN A 47 -9.55 0.12 -4.41
C ASN A 47 -8.81 -1.24 -4.32
N SER A 48 -8.96 -1.94 -3.21
CA SER A 48 -8.42 -3.28 -2.96
C SER A 48 -9.56 -4.20 -2.55
N GLU A 49 -9.60 -5.42 -3.09
CA GLU A 49 -10.59 -6.42 -2.68
C GLU A 49 -10.35 -7.00 -1.27
N TYR A 50 -9.17 -6.75 -0.68
CA TYR A 50 -8.74 -7.41 0.57
C TYR A 50 -9.05 -6.61 1.84
N GLY A 51 -8.66 -5.33 1.92
CA GLY A 51 -8.94 -4.47 3.07
C GLY A 51 -8.36 -4.93 4.43
N LEU A 52 -7.25 -5.68 4.44
CA LEU A 52 -6.71 -6.25 5.69
C LEU A 52 -6.09 -5.19 6.62
N ALA A 53 -5.14 -4.42 6.11
CA ALA A 53 -4.40 -3.42 6.87
C ALA A 53 -3.95 -2.25 5.99
N ALA A 54 -3.91 -1.05 6.58
CA ALA A 54 -3.37 0.16 5.97
C ALA A 54 -2.35 0.83 6.89
N GLY A 55 -1.45 1.62 6.30
CA GLY A 55 -0.40 2.34 7.02
C GLY A 55 -0.22 3.74 6.48
N LEU A 56 -0.15 4.72 7.38
CA LEU A 56 0.15 6.10 7.08
C LEU A 56 1.44 6.49 7.79
N SER A 57 2.39 7.08 7.07
CA SER A 57 3.52 7.75 7.71
C SER A 57 3.63 9.21 7.29
N THR A 58 3.72 10.09 8.28
CA THR A 58 3.71 11.55 8.07
C THR A 58 4.29 12.28 9.28
N ARG A 59 4.93 13.42 9.03
CA ARG A 59 5.39 14.34 10.09
C ARG A 59 4.32 15.35 10.53
N ASP A 60 3.25 15.49 9.76
CA ASP A 60 2.11 16.34 10.11
C ASP A 60 1.16 15.58 11.03
N ILE A 61 1.00 16.06 12.26
CA ILE A 61 0.12 15.47 13.28
C ILE A 61 -1.37 15.55 12.92
N ASN A 62 -1.77 16.50 12.07
CA ASN A 62 -3.17 16.68 11.68
C ASN A 62 -3.58 15.73 10.56
N ARG A 63 -2.62 15.28 9.73
CA ARG A 63 -2.90 14.41 8.58
C ARG A 63 -3.47 13.06 8.99
N PRO A 64 -2.94 12.33 10.00
CA PRO A 64 -3.53 11.08 10.46
C PRO A 64 -4.95 11.23 10.99
N LEU A 65 -5.24 12.34 11.68
CA LEU A 65 -6.57 12.60 12.22
C LEU A 65 -7.63 12.75 11.12
N ARG A 66 -7.24 13.24 9.94
CA ARG A 66 -8.12 13.34 8.78
C ARG A 66 -8.16 12.06 7.97
N VAL A 67 -7.01 11.43 7.73
CA VAL A 67 -6.86 10.37 6.72
C VAL A 67 -7.09 8.98 7.29
N ALA A 68 -6.72 8.70 8.54
CA ALA A 68 -6.73 7.33 9.06
C ALA A 68 -8.14 6.72 9.10
N GLY A 69 -9.18 7.53 9.29
CA GLY A 69 -10.57 7.08 9.30
C GLY A 69 -11.18 6.88 7.91
N GLU A 70 -10.51 7.34 6.85
CA GLU A 70 -10.98 7.21 5.47
C GLU A 70 -10.51 5.91 4.81
N PHE A 71 -9.58 5.18 5.43
CA PHE A 71 -9.13 3.88 4.92
C PHE A 71 -10.15 2.78 5.21
N GLU A 72 -10.52 2.03 4.19
CA GLU A 72 -11.38 0.85 4.26
C GLU A 72 -10.54 -0.39 4.61
N ALA A 73 -9.99 -0.42 5.82
CA ALA A 73 -9.15 -1.51 6.31
C ALA A 73 -9.46 -1.92 7.75
N GLY A 74 -9.26 -3.21 8.07
CA GLY A 74 -9.50 -3.74 9.42
C GLY A 74 -8.55 -3.19 10.49
N MET A 75 -7.35 -2.76 10.10
CA MET A 75 -6.35 -2.14 10.99
C MET A 75 -5.62 -1.01 10.27
N VAL A 76 -5.49 0.14 10.93
CA VAL A 76 -4.75 1.31 10.41
C VAL A 76 -3.63 1.68 11.36
N GLY A 77 -2.38 1.64 10.88
CA GLY A 77 -1.19 2.09 11.61
C GLY A 77 -0.78 3.52 11.23
N VAL A 78 -0.32 4.31 12.20
CA VAL A 78 0.11 5.70 11.99
C VAL A 78 1.50 5.91 12.59
N ASN A 79 2.43 6.48 11.82
CA ASN A 79 3.80 6.83 12.25
C ASN A 79 4.23 8.24 11.86
#